data_AF-U2JH71-F1
#
_entry.id   AF-U2JH71-F1
#
_cell.length_a   1.000
_cell.length_b   1.000
_cell.length_c   1.000
_cell.angle_alpha   90.00
_cell.angle_beta   90.00
_cell.angle_gamma   90.00
#
_symmetry.space_group_name_H-M   'P 1'
#
loop_
_entity.id
_entity.type
_entity.pdbx_description
1 polymer ?
#
loop_
_entity_poly.entity_id
_entity_poly.type
_entity_poly.pdbx_seq_one_letter_code
_entity_poly.pdbx_strand_id
1 'polypeptide(L)'
;MTFQLLKLRKSLLLVAVFLLASLNTMANNRDSLAQTPPMGFMTWNKYKEDISEQLIRQIADKMAADGYAEAGYKYIFIDDVSYSRFTSHHF
;
A
#
# COMPACT_ATOMS: atom_id res chain seq x y z
N MET A 1 39.16 26.07 -38.62
CA MET A 1 38.42 26.53 -37.42
C MET A 1 36.96 26.05 -37.39
N THR A 2 36.21 26.11 -38.51
CA THR A 2 34.79 25.73 -38.61
C THR A 2 34.47 24.24 -38.43
N PHE A 3 35.30 23.33 -38.98
CA PHE A 3 35.09 21.87 -38.87
C PHE A 3 35.22 21.33 -37.44
N GLN A 4 36.14 21.87 -36.64
CA GLN A 4 36.32 21.52 -35.24
C GLN A 4 35.13 22.01 -34.40
N LEU A 5 34.64 23.22 -34.67
CA LEU A 5 33.46 23.79 -34.03
C LEU A 5 32.18 22.96 -34.32
N LEU A 6 32.05 22.43 -35.55
CA LEU A 6 30.94 21.56 -35.93
C LEU A 6 30.99 20.18 -35.25
N LYS A 7 32.19 19.59 -35.09
CA LYS A 7 32.39 18.35 -34.32
C LYS A 7 32.01 18.53 -32.85
N LEU A 8 32.45 19.63 -32.22
CA LEU A 8 32.15 19.93 -30.82
C LEU A 8 30.64 20.10 -30.59
N ARG A 9 29.93 20.81 -31.47
CA ARG A 9 28.46 20.96 -31.42
C ARG A 9 27.71 19.63 -31.51
N LYS A 10 28.13 18.76 -32.43
CA LYS A 10 27.53 17.42 -32.58
C LYS A 10 27.78 16.53 -31.36
N SER A 11 28.98 16.61 -30.79
CA SER A 11 29.32 15.89 -29.56
C SER A 11 28.47 16.39 -28.38
N LEU A 12 28.29 17.71 -28.23
CA LEU A 12 27.42 18.29 -27.22
C LEU A 12 25.96 17.84 -27.37
N LEU A 13 25.45 17.82 -28.61
CA LEU A 13 24.11 17.31 -28.92
C LEU A 13 23.96 15.84 -28.55
N LEU A 14 24.94 14.99 -28.86
CA LEU A 14 24.95 13.58 -28.49
C LEU A 14 24.95 13.38 -26.98
N VAL A 15 25.78 14.13 -26.24
CA VAL A 15 25.81 14.08 -24.78
C VAL A 15 24.48 14.55 -24.19
N ALA A 16 23.88 15.61 -24.72
CA ALA A 16 22.58 16.11 -24.27
C ALA A 16 21.46 15.06 -24.50
N VAL A 17 21.43 14.41 -25.66
CA VAL A 17 20.48 13.33 -25.96
C VAL A 17 20.69 12.14 -25.02
N PHE A 18 21.93 11.78 -24.73
CA PHE A 18 22.25 10.67 -23.81
C PHE A 18 21.85 10.98 -22.37
N LEU A 19 22.04 12.22 -21.91
CA LEU A 19 21.59 12.70 -20.60
C LEU A 19 20.06 12.74 -20.49
N LEU A 20 19.37 13.13 -21.56
CA LEU A 20 17.90 13.14 -21.60
C LEU A 20 17.31 11.71 -21.59
N ALA A 21 17.96 10.77 -22.28
CA ALA A 21 17.53 9.37 -22.32
C ALA A 21 17.69 8.64 -20.97
N SER A 22 18.64 9.09 -20.13
CA SER A 22 18.95 8.48 -18.83
C SER A 22 18.05 8.96 -17.67
N LEU A 23 17.10 9.87 -17.92
CA LEU A 23 16.13 10.36 -16.92
C LEU A 23 14.94 9.41 -16.66
N ASN A 24 14.91 8.23 -17.26
CA ASN A 24 13.80 7.28 -17.09
C ASN A 24 14.00 6.36 -15.87
N THR A 25 14.01 6.92 -14.66
CA THR A 25 13.80 6.15 -13.44
C THR A 25 12.30 6.13 -13.12
N MET A 26 11.58 5.17 -13.68
CA MET A 26 10.25 4.87 -13.17
C MET A 26 10.38 4.23 -11.80
N ALA A 27 10.10 4.99 -10.75
CA ALA A 27 9.73 4.40 -9.47
C ALA A 27 8.45 3.59 -9.73
N ASN A 28 8.58 2.26 -9.77
CA ASN A 28 7.44 1.37 -9.86
C ASN A 28 6.53 1.69 -8.67
N ASN A 29 5.39 2.35 -8.95
CA ASN A 29 4.42 2.69 -7.92
C ASN A 29 3.91 1.36 -7.37
N ARG A 30 4.40 1.04 -6.17
CA ARG A 30 3.95 -0.05 -5.31
C ARG A 30 2.43 -0.08 -5.34
N ASP A 31 1.88 -1.23 -5.71
CA ASP A 31 0.46 -1.60 -5.84
C ASP A 31 -0.58 -0.47 -5.85
N SER A 32 -1.36 -0.40 -6.94
CA SER A 32 -2.54 0.49 -7.06
C SER A 32 -3.59 0.32 -5.96
N LEU A 33 -3.45 -0.69 -5.10
CA LEU A 33 -4.33 -1.02 -3.99
C LEU A 33 -4.21 -0.04 -2.81
N ALA A 34 -3.05 0.61 -2.60
CA ALA A 34 -2.77 1.43 -1.41
C ALA A 34 -2.35 2.87 -1.75
N GLN A 35 -3.12 3.54 -2.63
CA GLN A 35 -2.87 4.94 -3.02
C GLN A 35 -3.02 5.93 -1.86
N THR A 36 -3.79 5.56 -0.83
CA THR A 36 -3.88 6.26 0.45
C THR A 36 -3.59 5.26 1.58
N PRO A 37 -3.15 5.72 2.76
CA PRO A 37 -2.98 4.83 3.91
C PRO A 37 -4.27 4.02 4.16
N PRO A 38 -4.19 2.68 4.30
CA PRO A 38 -5.37 1.87 4.61
C PRO A 38 -5.86 2.20 6.03
N MET A 39 -7.16 2.37 6.18
CA MET A 39 -7.79 2.70 7.47
C MET A 39 -8.67 1.54 7.92
N GLY A 40 -8.56 1.16 9.19
CA GLY A 40 -9.23 -0.01 9.72
C GLY A 40 -9.05 -0.22 11.21
N PHE A 41 -9.52 -1.37 11.70
CA PHE A 41 -9.45 -1.79 13.10
C PHE A 41 -8.42 -2.89 13.29
N MET A 42 -7.53 -2.74 14.29
CA MET A 42 -6.49 -3.71 14.63
C MET A 42 -6.92 -4.58 15.82
N THR A 43 -7.24 -5.87 15.59
CA THR A 43 -7.78 -6.74 16.63
C THR A 43 -6.81 -6.91 17.81
N TRP A 44 -5.51 -7.04 17.52
CA TRP A 44 -4.47 -7.21 18.54
C TRP A 44 -4.43 -6.11 19.59
N ASN A 45 -4.76 -4.86 19.23
CA ASN A 45 -4.70 -3.74 20.17
C ASN A 45 -5.70 -3.90 21.32
N LYS A 46 -6.82 -4.59 21.08
CA LYS A 46 -7.88 -4.76 22.06
C LYS A 46 -8.02 -6.20 22.56
N TYR A 47 -7.96 -7.17 21.66
CA TYR A 47 -8.37 -8.55 21.92
C TYR A 47 -7.20 -9.54 22.01
N LYS A 48 -6.00 -9.17 21.54
CA LYS A 48 -4.85 -10.10 21.45
C LYS A 48 -5.28 -11.37 20.69
N GLU A 49 -5.00 -12.53 21.26
CA GLU A 49 -5.36 -13.85 20.71
C GLU A 49 -6.83 -14.25 20.96
N ASP A 50 -7.60 -13.48 21.73
CA ASP A 50 -9.00 -13.78 22.09
C ASP A 50 -9.96 -13.30 21.00
N ILE A 51 -9.86 -13.93 19.83
CA ILE A 51 -10.66 -13.58 18.65
C ILE A 51 -11.35 -14.80 18.04
N SER A 52 -12.57 -14.58 17.55
CA SER A 52 -13.45 -15.58 16.94
C SER A 52 -14.18 -15.01 15.73
N GLU A 53 -14.73 -15.87 14.86
CA GLU A 53 -15.54 -15.41 13.71
C GLU A 53 -16.70 -14.50 14.16
N GLN A 54 -17.40 -14.87 15.24
CA GLN A 54 -18.51 -14.09 15.78
C GLN A 54 -18.05 -12.69 16.20
N LEU A 55 -16.89 -12.58 16.87
CA LEU A 55 -16.34 -11.29 17.26
C LEU A 55 -16.00 -10.43 16.04
N ILE A 56 -15.38 -11.01 15.01
CA ILE A 56 -15.05 -10.28 13.77
C ILE A 56 -16.32 -9.74 13.10
N ARG A 57 -17.40 -10.52 13.04
CA ARG A 57 -18.70 -10.07 12.52
C ARG A 57 -19.27 -8.92 13.36
N GLN A 58 -19.24 -9.03 14.69
CA GLN A 58 -19.71 -7.97 15.57
C GLN A 58 -18.91 -6.67 15.42
N ILE A 59 -17.59 -6.75 15.25
CA ILE A 59 -16.74 -5.59 14.96
C ILE A 59 -17.17 -4.95 13.63
N ALA A 60 -17.36 -5.75 12.58
CA ALA A 60 -17.79 -5.26 11.27
C ALA A 60 -19.17 -4.57 11.34
N ASP A 61 -20.15 -5.20 11.99
CA ASP A 61 -21.50 -4.64 12.17
C ASP A 61 -21.45 -3.31 12.93
N LYS A 62 -20.63 -3.23 13.98
CA LYS A 62 -20.47 -1.99 14.75
C LYS A 62 -19.74 -0.90 13.96
N MET A 63 -18.70 -1.24 13.20
CA MET A 63 -18.01 -0.30 12.32
C MET A 63 -18.95 0.29 11.26
N ALA A 64 -19.87 -0.52 10.72
CA ALA A 64 -20.88 -0.04 9.78
C ALA A 64 -21.93 0.84 10.49
N ALA A 65 -22.49 0.37 11.60
CA ALA A 65 -23.55 1.07 12.34
C ALA A 65 -23.10 2.43 12.90
N ASP A 66 -21.85 2.54 13.34
CA ASP A 66 -21.29 3.77 13.93
C ASP A 66 -20.69 4.72 12.86
N GLY A 67 -20.80 4.40 11.56
CA GLY A 67 -20.34 5.26 10.46
C GLY A 67 -18.83 5.21 10.16
N TYR A 68 -18.06 4.30 10.77
CA TYR A 68 -16.62 4.18 10.51
C TYR A 68 -16.34 3.74 9.06
N ALA A 69 -17.18 2.87 8.50
CA ALA A 69 -17.05 2.45 7.10
C ALA A 69 -17.21 3.64 6.13
N GLU A 70 -18.16 4.53 6.40
CA GLU A 70 -18.39 5.76 5.62
C GLU A 70 -17.23 6.76 5.78
N ALA A 71 -16.66 6.86 6.98
CA ALA A 71 -15.45 7.63 7.26
C ALA A 71 -14.17 7.04 6.64
N GLY A 72 -14.25 5.84 6.02
CA GLY A 72 -13.17 5.22 5.27
C GLY A 72 -12.40 4.11 6.01
N TYR A 73 -12.80 3.74 7.23
CA TYR A 73 -12.25 2.59 7.94
C TYR A 73 -12.85 1.30 7.38
N LYS A 74 -12.21 0.75 6.34
CA LYS A 74 -12.75 -0.35 5.52
C LYS A 74 -12.15 -1.71 5.81
N TYR A 75 -11.11 -1.77 6.65
CA TYR A 75 -10.37 -3.00 6.92
C TYR A 75 -10.52 -3.43 8.39
N ILE A 76 -10.53 -4.75 8.61
CA ILE A 76 -10.31 -5.36 9.92
C ILE A 76 -9.02 -6.16 9.81
N PHE A 77 -8.00 -5.77 10.55
CA PHE A 77 -6.70 -6.44 10.59
C PHE A 77 -6.74 -7.53 11.66
N ILE A 78 -6.88 -8.78 11.21
CA ILE A 78 -6.86 -9.99 12.03
C ILE A 78 -5.40 -10.41 12.23
N ASP A 79 -4.98 -10.58 13.47
CA ASP A 79 -3.57 -10.74 13.83
C ASP A 79 -3.40 -11.80 14.93
N ASP A 80 -2.24 -12.47 14.89
CA ASP A 80 -1.77 -13.50 15.83
C ASP A 80 -2.87 -14.30 16.52
N VAL A 81 -3.53 -15.18 15.75
CA VAL A 81 -4.42 -16.23 16.27
C VAL A 81 -4.12 -17.56 15.59
N SER A 82 -4.09 -18.65 16.36
CA SER A 82 -4.01 -19.98 15.77
C SER A 82 -5.35 -20.37 15.15
N TYR A 83 -5.31 -21.10 14.03
CA TYR A 83 -6.52 -21.64 13.41
C TYR A 83 -7.37 -22.44 14.40
N SER A 84 -6.73 -23.25 15.26
CA SER A 84 -7.41 -24.04 16.29
C SER A 84 -8.16 -23.19 17.31
N ARG A 85 -7.61 -22.04 17.72
CA ARG A 85 -8.26 -21.11 18.66
C ARG A 85 -9.38 -20.31 18.00
N PHE A 86 -9.17 -19.92 16.74
CA PHE A 86 -10.18 -19.20 15.98
C PHE A 86 -11.44 -20.04 15.77
N THR A 87 -11.26 -21.34 15.51
CA THR A 87 -12.39 -22.27 15.28
C THR A 87 -12.91 -22.93 16.55
N SER A 88 -12.16 -22.99 17.65
CA SER A 88 -12.62 -23.60 18.92
C SER A 88 -13.72 -22.81 19.62
N HIS A 89 -13.93 -21.55 19.25
CA HIS A 89 -15.04 -20.74 19.76
C HIS A 89 -16.38 -21.06 19.07
N HIS A 90 -16.40 -22.03 18.17
CA HIS A 90 -17.64 -22.65 17.70
C HIS A 90 -17.99 -23.81 18.62
N PHE A 91 -18.85 -23.56 19.62
CA PHE A 91 -20.01 -24.34 20.07
C PHE A 91 -20.68 -23.60 21.23
#